data_AF-A0A2T0FKP9-F1
#
_entry.id   AF-A0A2T0FKP9-F1
#
_cell.length_a   1.000
_cell.length_b   1.000
_cell.length_c   1.000
_cell.angle_alpha   90.00
_cell.angle_beta   90.00
_cell.angle_gamma   90.00
#
_symmetry.space_group_name_H-M   'P 1'
#
loop_
_entity.id
_entity.type
_entity.pdbx_description
1 polymer ?
#
loop_
_entity_poly.entity_id
_entity_poly.type
_entity_poly.pdbx_seq_one_letter_code
_entity_poly.pdbx_strand_id
1 'polypeptide(L)'
;MSDELEEFYPSPSQDLNSLTHKQALFCISRMLEVLVELHDQYAAGLPESEPTSHHPSISESHEEAKQIAAQLDTIHKATTVESEAVIEENIDSEHEQLIVLYKRFWLKQPPGISIRSYLQRFDRYCHHSVATYLTAGAYVYHLCVVLKKLPLTRRNVHRIFSAAFVVAAKVVEDILYPWQRYATTAGVSAGDMGRLEIALLYLLDFGVKIDLERLEDAFEDWTRLVLAVSALA
;
A
#
# COMPACT_ATOMS: atom_id res chain seq x y z
N MET A 1 -19.18 12.19 5.51
CA MET A 1 -18.41 10.98 5.11
C MET A 1 -19.10 10.25 3.97
N SER A 2 -20.44 10.18 3.95
CA SER A 2 -21.26 9.73 2.81
C SER A 2 -21.04 10.54 1.53
N ASP A 3 -21.07 11.88 1.63
CA ASP A 3 -21.13 12.75 0.44
C ASP A 3 -19.80 12.82 -0.35
N GLU A 4 -18.65 12.66 0.31
CA GLU A 4 -17.33 12.61 -0.36
C GLU A 4 -17.08 11.25 -1.06
N LEU A 5 -17.67 10.16 -0.54
CA LEU A 5 -17.54 8.84 -1.15
C LEU A 5 -18.30 8.78 -2.48
N GLU A 6 -19.50 9.35 -2.55
CA GLU A 6 -20.29 9.40 -3.80
C GLU A 6 -19.69 10.33 -4.86
N GLU A 7 -19.04 11.44 -4.47
CA GLU A 7 -18.53 12.41 -5.45
C GLU A 7 -17.24 11.95 -6.15
N PHE A 8 -16.40 11.17 -5.47
CA PHE A 8 -15.04 10.85 -5.96
C PHE A 8 -14.77 9.38 -6.25
N TYR A 9 -15.62 8.43 -5.84
CA TYR A 9 -15.50 7.06 -6.32
C TYR A 9 -15.89 6.97 -7.80
N PRO A 10 -15.09 6.30 -8.64
CA PRO A 10 -15.52 6.01 -10.00
C PRO A 10 -16.80 5.19 -9.99
N SER A 11 -17.66 5.40 -10.99
CA SER A 11 -18.76 4.46 -11.21
C SER A 11 -18.19 3.08 -11.55
N PRO A 12 -18.86 1.97 -11.19
CA PRO A 12 -18.35 0.61 -11.43
C PRO A 12 -18.00 0.30 -12.89
N SER A 13 -18.61 1.00 -13.85
CA SER A 13 -18.37 0.84 -15.29
C SER A 13 -17.53 1.98 -15.89
N GLN A 14 -16.90 2.82 -15.07
CA GLN A 14 -16.09 3.92 -15.56
C GLN A 14 -14.78 3.36 -16.14
N ASP A 15 -14.48 3.72 -17.39
CA ASP A 15 -13.19 3.42 -18.02
C ASP A 15 -12.06 4.03 -17.20
N LEU A 16 -11.06 3.21 -16.87
CA LEU A 16 -9.92 3.62 -16.06
C LEU A 16 -9.14 4.78 -16.72
N ASN A 17 -9.11 4.83 -18.05
CA ASN A 17 -8.48 5.90 -18.82
C ASN A 17 -9.18 7.25 -18.69
N SER A 18 -10.43 7.26 -18.21
CA SER A 18 -11.22 8.48 -18.01
C SER A 18 -11.10 9.05 -16.59
N LEU A 19 -10.38 8.37 -15.68
CA LEU A 19 -10.23 8.83 -14.31
C LEU A 19 -9.47 10.15 -14.24
N THR A 20 -9.91 11.03 -13.35
CA THR A 20 -9.19 12.27 -13.03
C THR A 20 -8.14 12.05 -11.93
N HIS A 21 -7.14 12.93 -11.82
CA HIS A 21 -6.18 12.91 -10.71
C HIS A 21 -6.84 12.91 -9.33
N LYS A 22 -7.92 13.68 -9.17
CA LYS A 22 -8.65 13.75 -7.90
C LYS A 22 -9.26 12.40 -7.53
N GLN A 23 -9.88 11.72 -8.49
CA GLN A 23 -10.46 10.39 -8.28
C GLN A 23 -9.36 9.37 -7.97
N ALA A 24 -8.25 9.36 -8.73
CA ALA A 24 -7.15 8.44 -8.48
C ALA A 24 -6.52 8.63 -7.10
N LEU A 25 -6.21 9.89 -6.73
CA LEU A 25 -5.69 10.22 -5.40
C LEU A 25 -6.65 9.81 -4.29
N PHE A 26 -7.95 10.00 -4.49
CA PHE A 26 -8.97 9.61 -3.53
C PHE A 26 -9.01 8.09 -3.34
N CYS A 27 -9.09 7.33 -4.43
CA CYS A 27 -9.12 5.86 -4.41
C CYS A 27 -7.88 5.29 -3.70
N ILE A 28 -6.69 5.79 -4.06
CA ILE A 28 -5.44 5.35 -3.44
C ILE A 28 -5.38 5.74 -1.97
N SER A 29 -5.78 6.96 -1.61
CA SER A 29 -5.82 7.40 -0.20
C SER A 29 -6.71 6.47 0.63
N ARG A 30 -7.92 6.17 0.13
CA ARG A 30 -8.86 5.28 0.81
C ARG A 30 -8.33 3.86 0.94
N MET A 31 -7.74 3.31 -0.12
CA MET A 31 -7.13 1.98 -0.10
C MET A 31 -6.00 1.90 0.92
N LEU A 32 -5.08 2.88 0.94
CA LEU A 32 -3.99 2.91 1.92
C LEU A 32 -4.48 3.10 3.35
N GLU A 33 -5.49 3.95 3.57
CA GLU A 33 -6.10 4.18 4.89
C GLU A 33 -6.77 2.91 5.42
N VAL A 34 -7.57 2.22 4.60
CA VAL A 34 -8.24 0.96 4.96
C VAL A 34 -7.22 -0.12 5.33
N LEU A 35 -6.16 -0.29 4.54
CA LEU A 35 -5.12 -1.28 4.84
C LEU A 35 -4.39 -0.99 6.16
N VAL A 36 -4.15 0.28 6.47
CA VAL A 36 -3.56 0.70 7.75
C VAL A 36 -4.53 0.48 8.91
N GLU A 37 -5.81 0.80 8.74
CA GLU A 37 -6.86 0.59 9.75
C GLU A 37 -7.04 -0.90 10.07
N LEU A 38 -7.08 -1.75 9.05
CA LEU A 38 -7.14 -3.21 9.22
C LEU A 38 -5.96 -3.73 10.03
N HIS A 39 -4.73 -3.26 9.73
CA HIS A 39 -3.57 -3.64 10.51
C HIS A 39 -3.68 -3.19 11.98
N ASP A 40 -4.07 -1.93 12.23
CA ASP A 40 -4.19 -1.37 13.58
C ASP A 40 -5.24 -2.14 14.42
N GLN A 41 -6.38 -2.53 13.83
CA GLN A 41 -7.42 -3.31 14.50
C GLN A 41 -6.93 -4.69 14.95
N TYR A 42 -6.17 -5.38 14.09
CA TYR A 42 -5.62 -6.70 14.41
C TYR A 42 -4.51 -6.63 15.46
N ALA A 43 -3.66 -5.60 15.39
CA ALA A 43 -2.61 -5.38 16.37
C ALA A 43 -3.16 -5.07 17.78
N ALA A 44 -4.36 -4.46 17.88
CA ALA A 44 -4.99 -4.11 19.16
C ALA A 44 -5.73 -5.28 19.86
N GLY A 45 -5.89 -6.43 19.19
CA GLY A 45 -6.68 -7.56 19.67
C GLY A 45 -8.17 -7.41 19.34
N LEU A 46 -8.78 -8.46 18.76
CA LEU A 46 -10.18 -8.46 18.35
C LEU A 46 -11.14 -8.24 19.53
N PRO A 47 -12.22 -7.45 19.37
CA PRO A 47 -13.43 -7.68 20.14
C PRO A 47 -14.06 -8.99 19.67
N GLU A 48 -14.27 -9.93 20.59
CA GLU A 48 -15.10 -11.12 20.34
C GLU A 48 -16.48 -10.66 19.83
N SER A 49 -16.84 -10.99 18.59
CA SER A 49 -18.19 -10.75 18.08
C SER A 49 -19.00 -12.04 18.12
N GLU A 50 -20.12 -12.00 18.84
CA GLU A 50 -21.15 -13.04 18.84
C GLU A 50 -21.72 -13.24 17.42
N PRO A 51 -22.09 -14.48 17.05
CA PRO A 51 -22.54 -14.79 15.70
C PRO A 51 -24.01 -14.41 15.52
N THR A 52 -24.32 -13.52 14.56
CA THR A 52 -25.71 -13.36 14.09
C THR A 52 -25.83 -13.31 12.55
N SER A 53 -26.46 -14.39 12.04
CA SER A 53 -27.28 -14.57 10.83
C SER A 53 -26.83 -14.07 9.44
N HIS A 54 -26.39 -15.06 8.64
CA HIS A 54 -26.77 -15.39 7.25
C HIS A 54 -27.13 -14.28 6.24
N HIS A 55 -26.15 -13.95 5.36
CA HIS A 55 -26.36 -13.72 3.92
C HIS A 55 -25.10 -14.17 3.13
N PRO A 56 -25.20 -14.93 2.02
CA PRO A 56 -24.08 -15.77 1.52
C PRO A 56 -23.04 -15.07 0.63
N SER A 57 -23.28 -13.85 0.14
CA SER A 57 -22.37 -13.19 -0.84
C SER A 57 -21.41 -12.16 -0.23
N ILE A 58 -21.61 -11.79 1.04
CA ILE A 58 -20.75 -10.85 1.79
C ILE A 58 -19.78 -11.60 2.71
N SER A 59 -20.05 -12.88 3.01
CA SER A 59 -19.27 -13.68 3.96
C SER A 59 -17.90 -14.11 3.45
N GLU A 60 -17.72 -14.34 2.15
CA GLU A 60 -16.43 -14.75 1.57
C GLU A 60 -15.43 -13.59 1.60
N SER A 61 -15.83 -12.40 1.15
CA SER A 61 -14.99 -11.19 1.15
C SER A 61 -14.64 -10.72 2.57
N HIS A 62 -15.50 -10.99 3.55
CA HIS A 62 -15.24 -10.76 4.97
C HIS A 62 -14.15 -11.67 5.51
N GLU A 63 -14.24 -12.96 5.21
CA GLU A 63 -13.25 -13.94 5.67
C GLU A 63 -11.88 -13.69 5.02
N GLU A 64 -11.85 -13.28 3.75
CA GLU A 64 -10.63 -12.88 3.04
C GLU A 64 -9.95 -11.68 3.69
N ALA A 65 -10.69 -10.60 3.96
CA ALA A 65 -10.14 -9.41 4.65
C ALA A 65 -9.56 -9.77 6.02
N LYS A 66 -10.24 -10.66 6.75
CA LYS A 66 -9.79 -11.16 8.04
C LYS A 66 -8.50 -11.99 7.94
N GLN A 67 -8.40 -12.87 6.95
CA GLN A 67 -7.22 -13.70 6.71
C GLN A 67 -6.02 -12.86 6.29
N ILE A 68 -6.23 -11.88 5.42
CA ILE A 68 -5.18 -10.93 5.01
C ILE A 68 -4.63 -10.21 6.25
N ALA A 69 -5.50 -9.65 7.08
CA ALA A 69 -5.07 -8.90 8.25
C ALA A 69 -4.36 -9.77 9.32
N ALA A 70 -4.81 -11.01 9.56
CA ALA A 70 -4.15 -11.95 10.46
C ALA A 70 -2.75 -12.38 9.98
N GLN A 71 -2.59 -12.59 8.67
CA GLN A 71 -1.29 -12.90 8.08
C GLN A 71 -0.35 -11.70 8.14
N LEU A 72 -0.86 -10.49 7.88
CA LEU A 72 -0.10 -9.24 7.98
C LEU A 72 0.43 -8.97 9.41
N ASP A 73 -0.37 -9.24 10.45
CA ASP A 73 0.07 -9.15 11.86
C ASP A 73 1.19 -10.17 12.18
N THR A 74 1.09 -11.38 11.62
CA THR A 74 2.14 -12.40 11.79
C THR A 74 3.47 -11.94 11.18
N ILE A 75 3.43 -11.35 9.97
CA ILE A 75 4.62 -10.79 9.32
C ILE A 75 5.15 -9.59 10.11
N HIS A 76 4.26 -8.75 10.65
CA HIS A 76 4.65 -7.63 11.50
C HIS A 76 5.45 -8.10 12.71
N LYS A 77 4.95 -9.11 13.43
CA LYS A 77 5.61 -9.73 14.58
C LYS A 77 6.95 -10.33 14.20
N ALA A 78 7.03 -11.09 13.10
CA ALA A 78 8.30 -11.62 12.61
C ALA A 78 9.32 -10.50 12.31
N THR A 79 8.87 -9.38 11.73
CA THR A 79 9.73 -8.26 11.35
C THR A 79 10.15 -7.38 12.55
N THR A 80 9.37 -7.36 13.64
CA THR A 80 9.62 -6.53 14.84
C THR A 80 10.23 -7.27 16.02
N VAL A 81 10.00 -8.58 16.17
CA VAL A 81 10.48 -9.36 17.34
C VAL A 81 11.99 -9.68 17.23
N GLU A 82 12.57 -9.68 16.02
CA GLU A 82 14.02 -9.87 15.82
C GLU A 82 14.86 -8.60 16.08
N SER A 83 14.51 -7.79 17.09
CA SER A 83 15.36 -6.67 17.51
C SER A 83 15.80 -6.68 18.97
N GLU A 84 15.36 -7.61 19.82
CA GLU A 84 15.75 -7.59 21.25
C GLU A 84 16.16 -8.93 21.92
N ALA A 85 16.35 -10.04 21.20
CA ALA A 85 16.89 -11.25 21.83
C ALA A 85 17.91 -12.01 20.95
N VAL A 86 19.01 -12.40 21.61
CA VAL A 86 20.11 -13.24 21.14
C VAL A 86 19.62 -14.63 20.70
N ILE A 87 20.19 -15.23 19.65
CA ILE A 87 20.83 -16.57 19.62
C ILE A 87 21.08 -17.05 18.18
N GLU A 88 22.30 -17.58 18.01
CA GLU A 88 22.84 -18.35 16.90
C GLU A 88 21.97 -19.56 16.51
N GLU A 89 21.70 -19.75 15.22
CA GLU A 89 21.99 -20.96 14.42
C GLU A 89 21.24 -20.90 13.08
N ASN A 90 22.01 -20.77 11.99
CA ASN A 90 21.68 -21.08 10.59
C ASN A 90 20.39 -20.47 10.00
N ILE A 91 20.25 -19.13 10.08
CA ILE A 91 19.23 -18.38 9.34
C ILE A 91 19.66 -18.28 7.87
N ASP A 92 18.77 -18.69 6.96
CA ASP A 92 18.99 -18.64 5.52
C ASP A 92 19.30 -17.19 5.06
N SER A 93 20.32 -17.02 4.22
CA SER A 93 20.82 -15.71 3.79
C SER A 93 19.72 -14.85 3.14
N GLU A 94 18.71 -15.47 2.55
CA GLU A 94 17.56 -14.82 1.94
C GLU A 94 16.64 -14.14 2.96
N HIS A 95 16.39 -14.79 4.11
CA HIS A 95 15.55 -14.23 5.17
C HIS A 95 16.18 -12.98 5.79
N GLU A 96 17.50 -13.00 6.06
CA GLU A 96 18.23 -11.83 6.56
C GLU A 96 18.16 -10.65 5.58
N GLN A 97 18.29 -10.93 4.28
CA GLN A 97 18.19 -9.89 3.25
C GLN A 97 16.80 -9.26 3.23
N LEU A 98 15.73 -10.06 3.30
CA LEU A 98 14.35 -9.57 3.33
C LEU A 98 14.10 -8.65 4.53
N ILE A 99 14.57 -9.02 5.72
CA ILE A 99 14.45 -8.19 6.94
C ILE A 99 15.14 -6.83 6.76
N VAL A 100 16.32 -6.81 6.15
CA VAL A 100 17.05 -5.56 5.86
C VAL A 100 16.25 -4.67 4.89
N LEU A 101 15.59 -5.25 3.89
CA LEU A 101 14.75 -4.51 2.96
C LEU A 101 13.52 -3.92 3.66
N TYR A 102 12.81 -4.71 4.47
CA TYR A 102 11.62 -4.25 5.22
C TYR A 102 11.95 -3.09 6.17
N LYS A 103 13.05 -3.20 6.91
CA LYS A 103 13.50 -2.18 7.87
C LYS A 103 13.71 -0.80 7.23
N ARG A 104 14.00 -0.72 5.91
CA ARG A 104 14.15 0.57 5.21
C ARG A 104 12.86 1.36 5.14
N PHE A 105 11.71 0.70 5.09
CA PHE A 105 10.41 1.36 5.03
C PHE A 105 9.92 1.83 6.40
N TRP A 106 10.44 1.25 7.49
CA TRP A 106 9.97 1.55 8.84
C TRP A 106 10.52 2.87 9.39
N LEU A 107 9.62 3.77 9.77
CA LEU A 107 9.97 4.98 10.51
C LEU A 107 9.96 4.74 12.02
N LYS A 108 10.82 5.49 12.72
CA LYS A 108 10.85 5.49 14.19
C LYS A 108 9.56 5.98 14.81
N GLN A 109 8.83 6.89 14.14
CA GLN A 109 7.51 7.37 14.54
C GLN A 109 6.69 7.66 13.27
N PRO A 110 5.35 7.51 13.33
CA PRO A 110 4.48 7.93 12.24
C PRO A 110 4.68 9.41 11.89
N PRO A 111 4.73 9.78 10.60
CA PRO A 111 4.72 11.18 10.19
C PRO A 111 3.48 11.93 10.68
N GLY A 112 3.62 13.22 11.01
CA GLY A 112 2.50 14.08 11.38
C GLY A 112 1.62 14.53 10.20
N ILE A 113 2.01 14.22 8.97
CA ILE A 113 1.22 14.47 7.75
C ILE A 113 0.29 13.29 7.49
N SER A 114 -0.96 13.55 7.07
CA SER A 114 -1.88 12.47 6.70
C SER A 114 -1.50 11.83 5.36
N ILE A 115 -1.96 10.59 5.14
CA ILE A 115 -1.77 9.87 3.86
C ILE A 115 -2.29 10.73 2.69
N ARG A 116 -3.55 11.18 2.75
CA ARG A 116 -4.15 12.08 1.75
C ARG A 116 -3.29 13.31 1.45
N SER A 117 -2.82 14.00 2.48
CA SER A 117 -1.99 15.20 2.33
C SER A 117 -0.61 14.89 1.73
N TYR A 118 -0.07 13.71 2.03
CA TYR A 118 1.18 13.25 1.44
C TYR A 118 1.02 12.91 -0.05
N LEU A 119 -0.06 12.22 -0.43
CA LEU A 119 -0.37 11.96 -1.85
C LEU A 119 -0.56 13.27 -2.63
N GLN A 120 -1.26 14.25 -2.04
CA GLN A 120 -1.42 15.59 -2.63
C GLN A 120 -0.08 16.34 -2.82
N ARG A 121 0.95 16.07 -2.01
CA ARG A 121 2.30 16.61 -2.26
C ARG A 121 2.90 16.04 -3.54
N PHE A 122 2.71 14.74 -3.80
CA PHE A 122 3.16 14.14 -5.05
C PHE A 122 2.44 14.77 -6.24
N ASP A 123 1.13 14.93 -6.16
CA ASP A 123 0.34 15.61 -7.20
C ASP A 123 0.78 17.05 -7.47
N ARG A 124 1.12 17.79 -6.42
CA ARG A 124 1.55 19.18 -6.55
C ARG A 124 2.96 19.34 -7.12
N TYR A 125 3.90 18.48 -6.72
CA TYR A 125 5.33 18.71 -6.96
C TYR A 125 5.95 17.73 -7.96
N CYS A 126 5.38 16.54 -8.11
CA CYS A 126 5.78 15.49 -9.05
C CYS A 126 4.55 15.02 -9.83
N HIS A 127 3.92 15.93 -10.55
CA HIS A 127 2.69 15.64 -11.29
C HIS A 127 2.97 14.71 -12.46
N HIS A 128 2.46 13.48 -12.37
CA HIS A 128 2.52 12.43 -13.39
C HIS A 128 1.12 12.02 -13.80
N SER A 129 1.00 11.21 -14.86
CA SER A 129 -0.29 10.73 -15.36
C SER A 129 -1.07 9.95 -14.29
N VAL A 130 -2.39 9.84 -14.48
CA VAL A 130 -3.27 9.05 -13.62
C VAL A 130 -2.82 7.58 -13.55
N ALA A 131 -2.36 7.02 -14.68
CA ALA A 131 -1.82 5.68 -14.75
C ALA A 131 -0.64 5.47 -13.78
N THR A 132 0.24 6.46 -13.59
CA THR A 132 1.34 6.39 -12.61
C THR A 132 0.82 6.28 -11.18
N TYR A 133 -0.19 7.06 -10.81
CA TYR A 133 -0.80 6.97 -9.48
C TYR A 133 -1.42 5.60 -9.25
N LEU A 134 -2.23 5.13 -10.19
CA LEU A 134 -2.92 3.86 -10.07
C LEU A 134 -1.93 2.69 -10.01
N THR A 135 -0.90 2.71 -10.86
CA THR A 135 0.19 1.72 -10.86
C THR A 135 0.94 1.72 -9.52
N ALA A 136 1.20 2.89 -8.94
CA ALA A 136 1.82 2.99 -7.62
C ALA A 136 0.93 2.34 -6.55
N GLY A 137 -0.37 2.62 -6.56
CA GLY A 137 -1.34 1.94 -5.71
C GLY A 137 -1.30 0.41 -5.92
N ALA A 138 -1.16 -0.04 -7.16
CA ALA A 138 -1.24 -1.46 -7.51
C ALA A 138 -0.01 -2.20 -6.98
N TYR A 139 1.16 -1.56 -7.02
CA TYR A 139 2.36 -2.09 -6.37
C TYR A 139 2.24 -2.19 -4.86
N VAL A 140 1.64 -1.19 -4.20
CA VAL A 140 1.41 -1.27 -2.74
C VAL A 140 0.42 -2.38 -2.41
N TYR A 141 -0.70 -2.46 -3.14
CA TYR A 141 -1.68 -3.53 -2.98
C TYR A 141 -1.06 -4.90 -3.22
N HIS A 142 -0.32 -5.08 -4.31
CA HIS A 142 0.33 -6.33 -4.64
C HIS A 142 1.35 -6.73 -3.56
N LEU A 143 2.19 -5.81 -3.08
CA LEU A 143 3.17 -6.09 -2.04
C LEU A 143 2.51 -6.51 -0.71
N CYS A 144 1.48 -5.78 -0.29
CA CYS A 144 0.90 -5.91 1.05
C CYS A 144 -0.20 -6.97 1.11
N VAL A 145 -1.00 -7.13 0.06
CA VAL A 145 -2.20 -7.99 0.06
C VAL A 145 -1.97 -9.28 -0.70
N VAL A 146 -1.39 -9.20 -1.91
CA VAL A 146 -1.21 -10.38 -2.77
C VAL A 146 0.02 -11.19 -2.33
N LEU A 147 1.19 -10.56 -2.31
CA LEU A 147 2.45 -11.18 -1.91
C LEU A 147 2.58 -11.33 -0.40
N LYS A 148 1.86 -10.51 0.37
CA LYS A 148 1.89 -10.50 1.84
C LYS A 148 3.34 -10.46 2.34
N LYS A 149 4.18 -9.64 1.72
CA LYS A 149 5.59 -9.53 2.11
C LYS A 149 5.81 -8.47 3.19
N LEU A 150 4.96 -7.45 3.26
CA LEU A 150 5.12 -6.35 4.20
C LEU A 150 3.75 -5.79 4.63
N PRO A 151 3.41 -5.78 5.93
CA PRO A 151 2.20 -5.09 6.41
C PRO A 151 2.29 -3.58 6.19
N LEU A 152 1.17 -2.98 5.79
CA LEU A 152 1.06 -1.53 5.67
C LEU A 152 0.66 -0.94 7.02
N THR A 153 1.44 0.02 7.50
CA THR A 153 1.24 0.66 8.82
C THR A 153 1.44 2.16 8.72
N ARG A 154 0.98 2.91 9.73
CA ARG A 154 1.24 4.36 9.84
C ARG A 154 2.73 4.73 9.80
N ARG A 155 3.62 3.79 10.17
CA ARG A 155 5.08 3.99 10.21
C ARG A 155 5.78 3.74 8.89
N ASN A 156 5.15 3.06 7.93
CA ASN A 156 5.81 2.70 6.68
C ASN A 156 5.06 3.14 5.41
N VAL A 157 3.76 3.43 5.50
CA VAL A 157 2.90 3.77 4.35
C VAL A 157 3.47 4.87 3.46
N HIS A 158 4.03 5.93 4.07
CA HIS A 158 4.64 7.06 3.36
C HIS A 158 5.89 6.65 2.55
N ARG A 159 6.74 5.80 3.13
CA ARG A 159 7.97 5.32 2.48
C ARG A 159 7.67 4.29 1.39
N ILE A 160 6.71 3.39 1.64
CA ILE A 160 6.26 2.40 0.66
C ILE A 160 5.62 3.09 -0.54
N PHE A 161 4.67 4.01 -0.29
CA PHE A 161 4.03 4.75 -1.37
C PHE A 161 5.04 5.56 -2.19
N SER A 162 5.96 6.28 -1.55
CA SER A 162 6.93 7.10 -2.30
C SER A 162 7.87 6.26 -3.17
N ALA A 163 8.29 5.08 -2.71
CA ALA A 163 9.02 4.13 -3.54
C ALA A 163 8.16 3.63 -4.71
N ALA A 164 6.91 3.24 -4.43
CA ALA A 164 5.99 2.71 -5.43
C ALA A 164 5.68 3.74 -6.52
N PHE A 165 5.49 5.00 -6.13
CA PHE A 165 5.28 6.11 -7.05
C PHE A 165 6.46 6.34 -7.98
N VAL A 166 7.69 6.28 -7.46
CA VAL A 166 8.89 6.50 -8.28
C VAL A 166 9.13 5.33 -9.23
N VAL A 167 8.91 4.09 -8.78
CA VAL A 167 8.97 2.91 -9.66
C VAL A 167 7.88 2.97 -10.73
N ALA A 168 6.64 3.31 -10.35
CA ALA A 168 5.54 3.48 -11.30
C ALA A 168 5.83 4.54 -12.34
N ALA A 169 6.34 5.71 -11.93
CA ALA A 169 6.71 6.77 -12.87
C ALA A 169 7.74 6.27 -13.89
N LYS A 170 8.75 5.51 -13.45
CA LYS A 170 9.78 4.93 -14.35
C LYS A 170 9.24 3.85 -15.30
N VAL A 171 8.13 3.21 -14.95
CA VAL A 171 7.49 2.16 -15.76
C VAL A 171 6.53 2.78 -16.78
N VAL A 172 5.80 3.82 -16.38
CA VAL A 172 4.66 4.36 -17.12
C VAL A 172 5.00 5.63 -17.91
N GLU A 173 5.87 6.49 -17.38
CA GLU A 173 6.14 7.80 -17.97
C GLU A 173 7.36 7.79 -18.88
N ASP A 174 7.25 8.45 -20.03
CA ASP A 174 8.40 8.69 -20.93
C ASP A 174 9.34 9.77 -20.39
N ILE A 175 8.81 10.74 -19.62
CA ILE A 175 9.57 11.89 -19.11
C ILE A 175 9.51 11.90 -17.58
N LEU A 176 10.69 11.88 -16.96
CA LEU A 176 10.83 11.84 -15.52
C LEU A 176 11.36 13.17 -14.97
N TYR A 177 10.92 13.52 -13.77
CA TYR A 177 11.54 14.60 -13.02
C TYR A 177 12.94 14.23 -12.52
N PRO A 178 13.80 15.23 -12.24
CA PRO A 178 15.09 14.97 -11.60
C PRO A 178 14.91 14.22 -10.28
N TRP A 179 15.80 13.26 -10.03
CA TRP A 179 15.76 12.39 -8.85
C TRP A 179 15.61 13.16 -7.52
N GLN A 180 16.33 14.28 -7.39
CA GLN A 180 16.27 15.15 -6.22
C GLN A 180 14.86 15.68 -5.94
N ARG A 181 14.04 15.89 -6.98
CA ARG A 181 12.66 16.35 -6.83
C ARG A 181 11.81 15.30 -6.12
N TYR A 182 11.89 14.04 -6.55
CA TYR A 182 11.17 12.95 -5.87
C TYR A 182 11.60 12.80 -4.41
N ALA A 183 12.91 12.85 -4.14
CA ALA A 183 13.43 12.76 -2.78
C ALA A 183 12.90 13.89 -1.88
N THR A 184 12.96 15.14 -2.35
CA THR A 184 12.42 16.30 -1.63
C THR A 184 10.91 16.18 -1.42
N THR A 185 10.15 15.78 -2.45
CA THR A 185 8.70 15.57 -2.35
C THR A 185 8.34 14.49 -1.36
N ALA A 186 9.12 13.41 -1.29
CA ALA A 186 8.94 12.34 -0.32
C ALA A 186 9.40 12.70 1.11
N GLY A 187 10.23 13.75 1.26
CA GLY A 187 10.79 14.15 2.54
C GLY A 187 11.96 13.27 3.01
N VAL A 188 12.77 12.74 2.09
CA VAL A 188 13.95 11.91 2.39
C VAL A 188 15.18 12.40 1.62
N SER A 189 16.36 11.92 1.98
CA SER A 189 17.57 12.20 1.20
C SER A 189 17.52 11.49 -0.16
N ALA A 190 18.25 12.01 -1.16
CA ALA A 190 18.32 11.36 -2.48
C ALA A 190 18.85 9.92 -2.41
N GLY A 191 19.80 9.66 -1.51
CA GLY A 191 20.33 8.32 -1.25
C GLY A 191 19.32 7.39 -0.59
N ASP A 192 18.51 7.90 0.34
CA ASP A 192 17.42 7.12 0.94
C ASP A 192 16.34 6.80 -0.11
N MET A 193 15.99 7.76 -0.97
CA MET A 193 15.04 7.53 -2.06
C MET A 193 15.50 6.37 -2.96
N GLY A 194 16.77 6.35 -3.35
CA GLY A 194 17.34 5.24 -4.14
C GLY A 194 17.30 3.91 -3.40
N ARG A 195 17.58 3.92 -2.09
CA ARG A 195 17.51 2.71 -1.26
C ARG A 195 16.10 2.18 -1.09
N LEU A 196 15.09 3.06 -1.04
CA LEU A 196 13.67 2.70 -0.98
C LEU A 196 13.18 2.14 -2.31
N GLU A 197 13.53 2.78 -3.43
CA GLU A 197 13.20 2.28 -4.77
C GLU A 197 13.73 0.86 -4.98
N ILE A 198 15.04 0.66 -4.77
CA ILE A 198 15.67 -0.65 -4.95
C ILE A 198 15.04 -1.68 -4.01
N ALA A 199 14.79 -1.32 -2.76
CA ALA A 199 14.17 -2.24 -1.82
C ALA A 199 12.78 -2.67 -2.29
N LEU A 200 11.97 -1.75 -2.82
CA LEU A 200 10.67 -2.09 -3.36
C LEU A 200 10.79 -3.05 -4.55
N LEU A 201 11.73 -2.80 -5.47
CA LEU A 201 11.95 -3.66 -6.63
C LEU A 201 12.30 -5.09 -6.23
N TYR A 202 13.19 -5.28 -5.25
CA TYR A 202 13.48 -6.62 -4.72
C TYR A 202 12.24 -7.26 -4.07
N LEU A 203 11.46 -6.50 -3.31
CA LEU A 203 10.25 -7.04 -2.68
C LEU A 203 9.18 -7.41 -3.70
N LEU A 204 9.11 -6.73 -4.83
CA LEU A 204 8.23 -7.07 -5.96
C LEU A 204 8.84 -8.13 -6.90
N ASP A 205 9.98 -8.73 -6.56
CA ASP A 205 10.73 -9.65 -7.43
C ASP A 205 10.97 -9.08 -8.84
N PHE A 206 11.15 -7.76 -8.93
CA PHE A 206 11.24 -6.99 -10.18
C PHE A 206 10.05 -7.15 -11.14
N GLY A 207 8.93 -7.72 -10.66
CA GLY A 207 7.67 -7.91 -11.38
C GLY A 207 6.86 -6.62 -11.55
N VAL A 208 7.45 -5.61 -12.18
CA VAL A 208 6.86 -4.26 -12.35
C VAL A 208 6.26 -4.02 -13.74
N LYS A 209 6.16 -5.06 -14.57
CA LYS A 209 5.47 -4.93 -15.86
C LYS A 209 3.96 -4.89 -15.62
N ILE A 210 3.35 -3.77 -15.98
CA ILE A 210 1.91 -3.56 -15.93
C ILE A 210 1.40 -3.11 -17.30
N ASP A 211 0.36 -3.77 -17.78
CA ASP A 211 -0.45 -3.33 -18.91
C ASP A 211 -1.83 -2.90 -18.39
N LEU A 212 -2.68 -2.41 -19.29
CA LEU A 212 -3.99 -1.89 -18.92
C LEU A 212 -4.84 -2.96 -18.23
N GLU A 213 -4.87 -4.18 -18.77
CA GLU A 213 -5.65 -5.31 -18.22
C GLU A 213 -5.23 -5.61 -16.77
N ARG A 214 -3.92 -5.76 -16.50
CA ARG A 214 -3.43 -5.99 -15.14
C ARG A 214 -3.72 -4.84 -14.18
N LEU A 215 -3.72 -3.60 -14.69
CA LEU A 215 -4.02 -2.44 -13.87
C LEU A 215 -5.52 -2.38 -13.54
N GLU A 216 -6.38 -2.73 -14.49
CA GLU A 216 -7.83 -2.84 -14.30
C GLU A 216 -8.17 -3.94 -13.28
N ASP A 217 -7.58 -5.13 -13.42
CA ASP A 217 -7.75 -6.24 -12.46
C ASP A 217 -7.34 -5.82 -11.05
N ALA A 218 -6.15 -5.23 -10.90
CA ALA A 218 -5.66 -4.78 -9.59
C ALA A 218 -6.54 -3.67 -8.99
N PHE A 219 -7.08 -2.79 -9.83
CA PHE A 219 -8.00 -1.73 -9.41
C PHE A 219 -9.35 -2.29 -8.97
N GLU A 220 -9.89 -3.29 -9.67
CA GLU A 220 -11.13 -3.97 -9.27
C GLU A 220 -10.94 -4.67 -7.92
N ASP A 221 -9.86 -5.45 -7.78
CA ASP A 221 -9.54 -6.21 -6.57
C ASP A 221 -9.40 -5.32 -5.34
N TRP A 222 -8.66 -4.21 -5.45
CA TRP A 222 -8.55 -3.29 -4.32
C TRP A 222 -9.88 -2.62 -4.01
N THR A 223 -10.73 -2.40 -5.02
CA THR A 223 -11.97 -1.62 -4.86
C THR A 223 -12.97 -2.50 -4.13
N ARG A 224 -13.06 -3.77 -4.51
CA ARG A 224 -13.80 -4.80 -3.81
C ARG A 224 -13.39 -4.88 -2.35
N LEU A 225 -12.09 -4.92 -2.06
CA LEU A 225 -11.57 -4.95 -0.69
C LEU A 225 -11.97 -3.71 0.11
N VAL A 226 -11.78 -2.50 -0.44
CA VAL A 226 -12.14 -1.26 0.26
C VAL A 226 -13.63 -1.16 0.56
N LEU A 227 -14.48 -1.54 -0.40
CA LEU A 227 -15.94 -1.56 -0.22
C LEU A 227 -16.35 -2.59 0.83
N ALA A 228 -15.77 -3.80 0.80
CA ALA A 228 -16.06 -4.85 1.77
C ALA A 228 -15.74 -4.40 3.20
N VAL A 229 -14.59 -3.76 3.42
CA VAL A 229 -14.21 -3.26 4.74
C VAL A 229 -15.07 -2.09 5.18
N SER A 230 -15.39 -1.17 4.27
CA SER A 230 -16.20 0.01 4.58
C SER A 230 -17.65 -0.35 4.93
N ALA A 231 -18.16 -1.49 4.45
CA ALA A 231 -19.50 -1.99 4.81
C ALA A 231 -19.56 -2.62 6.21
N LEU A 232 -18.41 -2.90 6.84
CA LEU A 232 -18.32 -3.53 8.16
C LEU A 232 -18.17 -2.52 9.30
N ALA A 233 -17.85 -1.26 9.00
CA ALA A 233 -17.61 -0.16 9.95
C ALA A 233 -18.86 0.69 10.17
#